data_AF-A0A2V9LIE1-F1
#
_entry.id   AF-A0A2V9LIE1-F1
#
_cell.length_a   1.000
_cell.length_b   1.000
_cell.length_c   1.000
_cell.angle_alpha   90.00
_cell.angle_beta   90.00
_cell.angle_gamma   90.00
#
_symmetry.space_group_name_H-M   'P 1'
#
loop_
_entity.id
_entity.type
_entity.pdbx_description
1 polymer ?
#
loop_
_entity_poly.entity_id
_entity_poly.type
_entity_poly.pdbx_seq_one_letter_code
_entity_poly.pdbx_strand_id
1 'polypeptide(L)'
;MTIKLTPEQVEIVRAGLKSGEFRTPGEVISEAFDALREKVGASANPADNGARREAVREMLEFVAKNRVRLEGVSVKELIHEAHRL
;
A
#
# COMPACT_ATOMS: atom_id res chain seq x y z
N MET A 1 -12.78 28.25 2.98
CA MET A 1 -13.14 26.82 3.14
C MET A 1 -12.90 26.45 4.59
N THR A 2 -13.81 25.70 5.22
CA THR A 2 -13.70 25.33 6.64
C THR A 2 -13.68 23.83 6.76
N ILE A 3 -12.61 23.29 7.33
CA ILE A 3 -12.42 21.86 7.59
C ILE A 3 -12.31 21.65 9.09
N LYS A 4 -12.98 20.61 9.58
CA LYS A 4 -12.92 20.23 11.00
C LYS A 4 -11.80 19.22 11.16
N LEU A 5 -10.82 19.56 11.99
CA LEU A 5 -9.75 18.65 12.38
C LEU A 5 -10.13 17.95 13.67
N THR A 6 -9.66 16.72 13.83
CA THR A 6 -9.70 16.04 15.13
C THR A 6 -8.71 16.70 16.10
N PRO A 7 -8.91 16.56 17.43
CA PRO A 7 -7.97 17.11 18.41
C PRO A 7 -6.52 16.66 18.19
N GLU A 8 -6.32 15.40 17.80
CA GLU A 8 -5.01 14.84 17.48
C GLU A 8 -4.35 15.53 16.28
N GLN A 9 -5.10 15.73 15.19
CA GLN A 9 -4.62 16.46 14.01
C GLN A 9 -4.26 17.92 14.34
N VAL A 10 -5.01 18.56 15.24
CA VAL A 10 -4.70 19.93 15.69
C VAL A 10 -3.35 19.97 16.42
N GLU A 11 -3.04 18.98 17.24
CA GLU A 11 -1.75 18.91 17.94
C GLU A 11 -0.59 18.66 16.97
N ILE A 12 -0.78 17.83 15.94
CA ILE A 12 0.22 17.64 14.87
C ILE A 12 0.51 18.96 14.15
N VAL A 13 -0.54 19.70 13.77
CA VAL A 13 -0.39 21.01 13.12
C VAL A 13 0.32 22.01 14.03
N ARG A 14 -0.03 22.04 15.32
CA ARG A 14 0.63 22.91 16.30
C ARG A 14 2.09 22.55 16.52
N ALA A 15 2.43 21.27 16.53
CA ALA A 15 3.81 20.82 16.66
C ALA A 15 4.66 21.29 15.48
N GLY A 16 4.15 21.16 14.24
CA GLY A 16 4.84 21.65 13.04
C GLY A 16 5.00 23.17 12.98
N LEU A 17 4.06 23.93 13.56
CA LEU A 17 4.21 25.38 13.70
C LEU A 17 5.25 25.75 14.77
N LYS A 18 5.27 25.02 15.90
CA LYS A 18 6.20 25.26 17.00
C LYS A 18 7.64 24.91 16.65
N SER A 19 7.87 23.90 15.80
CA SER A 19 9.21 23.56 15.32
C SER A 19 9.79 24.66 14.42
N GLY A 20 8.97 25.59 13.92
CA GLY A 20 9.37 26.61 12.96
C GLY A 20 9.55 26.08 11.54
N GLU A 21 9.27 24.78 11.33
CA GLU A 21 9.32 24.11 10.04
C GLU A 21 8.22 24.62 9.11
N PHE A 22 7.07 24.97 9.67
CA PHE A 22 5.95 25.54 8.95
C PHE A 22 5.53 26.89 9.55
N ARG A 23 5.19 27.85 8.68
CA ARG A 23 4.75 29.20 9.07
C ARG A 23 3.24 29.29 9.17
N THR A 24 2.51 28.42 8.46
CA THR A 24 1.04 28.41 8.49
C THR A 24 0.49 26.98 8.60
N PRO A 25 -0.72 26.82 9.19
CA PRO A 25 -1.42 25.53 9.18
C PRO A 25 -1.62 24.97 7.76
N GLY A 26 -1.77 25.86 6.77
CA GLY A 26 -1.94 25.46 5.37
C GLY A 26 -0.71 24.76 4.81
N GLU A 27 0.48 25.22 5.15
CA GLU A 27 1.75 24.59 4.70
C GLU A 27 1.89 23.17 5.26
N VAL A 28 1.54 22.96 6.54
CA VAL A 28 1.54 21.61 7.15
C VAL A 28 0.59 20.67 6.40
N ILE A 29 -0.59 21.17 6.05
CA ILE A 29 -1.61 20.38 5.36
C ILE A 29 -1.16 20.06 3.91
N SER A 30 -0.58 21.03 3.21
CA SER A 30 -0.04 20.83 1.85
C SER A 30 1.05 19.76 1.83
N GLU A 31 2.02 19.85 2.75
CA GLU A 31 3.09 18.86 2.88
C GLU A 31 2.54 17.46 3.19
N ALA A 32 1.55 17.36 4.08
CA ALA A 32 0.89 16.10 4.38
C ALA A 32 0.20 15.47 3.15
N PHE A 33 -0.39 16.30 2.27
CA PHE A 33 -0.98 15.82 1.02
C PHE A 33 0.07 15.40 0.00
N ASP A 34 1.19 16.12 -0.10
CA ASP A 34 2.29 15.76 -0.99
C ASP A 34 2.95 14.45 -0.56
N ALA A 35 3.21 14.27 0.75
CA ALA A 35 3.71 13.02 1.31
C ALA A 35 2.73 11.85 1.10
N LEU A 36 1.42 12.11 1.22
CA LEU A 36 0.40 11.11 0.89
C LEU A 36 0.44 10.74 -0.60
N ARG A 37 0.58 11.72 -1.49
CA ARG A 37 0.67 11.50 -2.94
C ARG A 37 1.92 10.70 -3.31
N GLU A 38 3.04 10.98 -2.68
CA GLU A 38 4.28 10.21 -2.86
C GLU A 38 4.10 8.76 -2.41
N LYS A 39 3.50 8.53 -1.23
CA LYS A 39 3.22 7.18 -0.73
C LYS A 39 2.24 6.40 -1.61
N VAL A 40 1.18 7.06 -2.08
CA VAL A 40 0.20 6.46 -2.99
C VAL A 40 0.81 6.20 -4.37
N GLY A 41 1.60 7.15 -4.89
CA GLY A 41 2.31 7.01 -6.16
C GLY A 41 3.40 5.94 -6.15
N ALA A 42 4.12 5.81 -5.04
CA ALA A 42 5.14 4.77 -4.83
C ALA A 42 4.51 3.37 -4.64
N SER A 43 3.31 3.28 -4.04
CA SER A 43 2.55 2.03 -3.98
C SER A 43 2.00 1.58 -5.34
N ALA A 44 1.91 2.49 -6.31
CA ALA A 44 1.53 2.19 -7.68
C ALA A 44 2.80 1.94 -8.51
N ASN A 45 3.61 0.95 -8.14
CA ASN A 45 4.65 0.45 -9.02
C ASN A 45 4.02 -0.62 -9.95
N PRO A 46 3.68 -0.30 -11.23
CA PRO A 46 3.06 -1.26 -12.14
C PRO A 46 3.94 -2.48 -12.44
N ALA A 47 5.25 -2.36 -12.16
CA ALA A 47 6.21 -3.46 -12.31
C ALA A 47 5.98 -4.63 -11.34
N ASP A 48 5.49 -4.36 -10.12
CA ASP A 48 5.32 -5.40 -9.09
C ASP A 48 4.11 -6.31 -9.39
N ASN A 49 3.05 -5.75 -9.97
CA ASN A 49 1.90 -6.53 -10.41
C ASN A 49 2.20 -7.40 -11.64
N GLY A 50 3.10 -6.95 -12.52
CA GLY A 50 3.51 -7.71 -13.72
C GLY A 50 4.31 -8.95 -13.35
N ALA A 51 5.40 -8.76 -12.60
CA ALA A 51 6.30 -9.84 -12.18
C ALA A 51 5.58 -10.87 -11.29
N ARG A 52 4.72 -10.41 -10.37
CA ARG A 52 3.91 -11.29 -9.52
C ARG A 52 2.89 -12.10 -10.32
N ARG A 53 2.24 -11.50 -11.32
CA ARG A 53 1.26 -12.19 -12.17
C ARG A 53 1.93 -13.19 -13.11
N GLU A 54 3.16 -12.91 -13.55
CA GLU A 54 3.99 -13.87 -14.29
C GLU A 54 4.41 -15.04 -13.43
N ALA A 55 4.93 -14.81 -12.21
CA ALA A 55 5.31 -15.88 -11.29
C ALA A 55 4.12 -16.81 -10.94
N VAL A 56 2.92 -16.26 -10.73
CA VAL A 56 1.70 -17.05 -10.49
C VAL A 56 1.32 -17.86 -11.74
N ARG A 57 1.46 -17.28 -12.94
CA ARG A 57 1.18 -17.97 -14.19
C ARG A 57 2.15 -19.15 -14.39
N GLU A 58 3.44 -18.94 -14.15
CA GLU A 58 4.46 -19.98 -14.25
C GLU A 58 4.22 -21.13 -13.27
N MET A 59 3.85 -20.81 -12.02
CA MET A 59 3.49 -21.84 -11.03
C MET A 59 2.24 -22.64 -11.45
N LEU A 60 1.21 -21.98 -11.99
CA LEU A 60 0.00 -22.67 -12.47
C LEU A 60 0.29 -23.54 -13.69
N GLU A 61 1.14 -23.07 -14.61
CA GLU A 61 1.59 -23.87 -15.76
C GLU A 61 2.43 -25.08 -15.33
N PHE A 62 3.30 -24.91 -14.34
CA PHE A 62 4.10 -26.00 -13.77
C PHE A 62 3.20 -27.09 -13.18
N VAL A 63 2.16 -26.71 -12.42
CA VAL A 63 1.19 -27.66 -11.84
C VAL A 63 0.39 -28.37 -12.94
N ALA A 64 -0.06 -27.63 -13.97
CA ALA A 64 -0.80 -28.20 -15.08
C ALA A 64 0.03 -29.21 -15.89
N LYS A 65 1.31 -28.91 -16.14
CA LYS A 65 2.24 -29.77 -16.89
C LYS A 65 2.67 -31.00 -16.08
N ASN A 66 2.91 -30.85 -14.78
CA ASN A 66 3.52 -31.91 -13.97
C ASN A 66 2.50 -32.74 -13.14
N ARG A 67 1.20 -32.41 -13.17
CA ARG A 67 0.12 -33.07 -12.40
C ARG A 67 0.48 -33.30 -10.92
N VAL A 68 1.29 -32.43 -10.33
CA VAL A 68 1.73 -32.55 -8.93
C VAL A 68 0.54 -32.22 -8.04
N ARG A 69 -0.04 -33.25 -7.43
CA ARG A 69 -0.99 -33.10 -6.33
C ARG A 69 -0.18 -33.00 -5.06
N LEU A 70 -0.11 -31.81 -4.47
CA LEU A 70 0.29 -31.69 -3.06
C LEU A 70 -0.80 -32.38 -2.24
N GLU A 71 -0.40 -33.32 -1.39
CA GLU A 71 -1.32 -34.15 -0.61
C GLU A 71 -2.29 -33.27 0.18
N GLY A 72 -3.54 -33.22 -0.26
CA GLY A 72 -4.66 -32.66 0.51
C GLY A 72 -5.02 -31.19 0.29
N VAL A 73 -4.22 -30.37 -0.42
CA VAL A 73 -4.56 -28.96 -0.70
C VAL A 73 -4.19 -28.57 -2.12
N SER A 74 -5.11 -27.95 -2.85
CA SER A 74 -4.80 -27.46 -4.19
C SER A 74 -3.92 -26.21 -4.09
N VAL A 75 -2.90 -26.07 -4.96
CA VAL A 75 -2.04 -24.88 -5.03
C VAL A 75 -2.86 -23.59 -5.22
N LYS A 76 -4.01 -23.69 -5.88
CA LYS A 76 -4.97 -22.60 -6.04
C LYS A 76 -5.53 -22.09 -4.70
N GLU A 77 -5.79 -22.99 -3.75
CA GLU A 77 -6.25 -22.64 -2.39
C GLU A 77 -5.14 -22.01 -1.56
N LEU A 78 -3.90 -22.52 -1.66
CA LEU A 78 -2.74 -21.93 -0.99
C LEU A 78 -2.45 -20.49 -1.46
N ILE A 79 -2.57 -20.23 -2.77
CA ILE A 79 -2.42 -18.88 -3.33
C ILE A 79 -3.55 -17.96 -2.86
N HIS A 80 -4.76 -18.49 -2.64
CA HIS A 80 -5.91 -17.71 -2.16
C HIS A 80 -5.79 -17.37 -0.67
N GLU A 81 -5.32 -18.31 0.17
CA GLU A 81 -5.08 -18.10 1.60
C GLU A 81 -4.01 -17.02 1.87
N ALA A 82 -2.94 -16.98 1.05
CA ALA A 82 -1.91 -15.94 1.13
C ALA A 82 -2.43 -14.52 0.82
N HIS A 83 -3.62 -14.38 0.26
CA HIS A 83 -4.28 -13.09 0.00
C HIS A 83 -5.16 -12.62 1.17
N ARG A 84 -5.37 -13.46 2.20
CA ARG A 84 -6.21 -13.16 3.38
C ARG A 84 -5.40 -12.74 4.62
N LEU A 85 -4.07 -12.75 4.54
CA LEU A 85 -3.13 -12.27 5.56
C LEU A 85 -2.44 -11.01 5.06
#